data_AF-A0A2W5F388-F1
#
_entry.id   AF-A0A2W5F388-F1
#
_cell.length_a   1.000
_cell.length_b   1.000
_cell.length_c   1.000
_cell.angle_alpha   90.00
_cell.angle_beta   90.00
_cell.angle_gamma   90.00
#
_symmetry.space_group_name_H-M   'P 1'
#
loop_
_entity.id
_entity.type
_entity.pdbx_description
1 polymer ?
#
loop_
_entity_poly.entity_id
_entity_poly.type
_entity_poly.pdbx_seq_one_letter_code
_entity_poly.pdbx_strand_id
1 'polypeptide(L)'
;MSLAYGPNFVLITARECCELKAEDIAEKLEISVSEYEEMESGAKQITSDLAQKLGQIFNITPELFMYRMAETINYNTGQGSHSGPIYTYNNHSIWGVDKTQIENLIKEKRGDSSDKSTL
;
A
#
# COMPACT_ATOMS: atom_id res chain seq x y z
N MET A 1 -2.53 -17.10 7.79
CA MET A 1 -3.54 -16.21 7.20
C MET A 1 -2.80 -15.38 6.16
N SER A 2 -3.01 -15.62 4.87
CA SER A 2 -2.35 -14.84 3.81
C SER A 2 -3.08 -13.51 3.71
N LEU A 3 -2.47 -12.42 4.17
CA LEU A 3 -2.96 -11.07 3.86
C LEU A 3 -2.77 -10.91 2.35
N ALA A 4 -3.86 -11.04 1.60
CA ALA A 4 -3.89 -10.63 0.21
C ALA A 4 -3.75 -9.10 0.25
N TYR A 5 -2.57 -8.61 -0.08
CA TYR A 5 -2.30 -7.18 -0.10
C TYR A 5 -3.11 -6.55 -1.23
N GLY A 6 -4.00 -5.62 -0.88
CA GLY A 6 -4.77 -4.86 -1.86
C GLY A 6 -3.86 -4.04 -2.78
N PRO A 7 -4.38 -3.53 -3.91
CA PRO A 7 -3.59 -2.81 -4.92
C PRO A 7 -2.80 -1.62 -4.37
N ASN A 8 -3.23 -1.00 -3.26
CA ASN A 8 -2.51 0.05 -2.55
C ASN A 8 -2.02 -0.42 -1.16
N PHE A 9 -1.29 -1.53 -1.12
CA PHE A 9 -0.80 -2.15 0.12
C PHE A 9 0.04 -1.22 1.01
N VAL A 10 0.80 -0.28 0.42
CA VAL A 10 1.60 0.70 1.16
C VAL A 10 0.70 1.60 1.99
N LEU A 11 -0.42 2.06 1.42
CA LEU A 11 -1.39 2.91 2.12
C LEU A 11 -2.03 2.18 3.29
N ILE A 12 -2.51 0.95 3.05
CA ILE A 12 -3.13 0.11 4.08
C ILE A 12 -2.14 -0.17 5.21
N THR A 13 -0.93 -0.62 4.86
CA THR A 13 0.12 -0.93 5.84
C THR A 13 0.48 0.31 6.64
N ALA A 14 0.62 1.47 5.99
CA ALA A 14 0.97 2.70 6.68
C ALA A 14 -0.11 3.12 7.67
N ARG A 15 -1.38 3.06 7.28
CA ARG A 15 -2.51 3.35 8.18
C ARG A 15 -2.54 2.40 9.37
N GLU A 16 -2.42 1.09 9.13
CA GLU A 16 -2.39 0.06 10.19
C GLU A 16 -1.24 0.27 11.16
N CYS A 17 -0.02 0.55 10.67
CA CYS A 17 1.16 0.83 11.48
C CYS A 17 0.99 2.04 12.39
N CYS A 18 0.18 2.99 11.93
CA CYS A 18 -0.05 4.24 12.62
C CYS A 18 -1.29 4.20 13.52
N GLU A 19 -2.00 3.07 13.54
CA GLU A 19 -3.28 2.87 14.24
C GLU A 19 -4.32 3.95 13.90
N LEU A 20 -4.26 4.49 12.67
CA LEU A 20 -5.17 5.51 12.18
C LEU A 20 -6.43 4.88 11.57
N LYS A 21 -7.56 5.56 11.72
CA LYS A 21 -8.79 5.20 11.01
C LYS A 21 -8.82 5.84 9.63
N ALA A 22 -9.70 5.34 8.76
CA ALA A 22 -9.89 5.91 7.42
C ALA A 22 -10.32 7.38 7.51
N GLU A 23 -11.16 7.71 8.49
CA GLU A 23 -11.65 9.05 8.75
C GLU A 23 -10.53 10.03 9.11
N ASP A 24 -9.56 9.59 9.93
CA ASP A 24 -8.43 10.44 10.35
C ASP A 24 -7.55 10.85 9.16
N ILE A 25 -7.39 9.96 8.18
CA ILE A 25 -6.59 10.22 6.99
C ILE A 25 -7.37 11.02 5.96
N ALA A 26 -8.64 10.68 5.75
CA ALA A 26 -9.53 11.43 4.86
C ALA A 26 -9.62 12.91 5.28
N GLU A 27 -9.73 13.18 6.59
CA GLU A 27 -9.69 14.54 7.14
C GLU A 27 -8.36 15.25 6.81
N LYS A 28 -7.22 14.59 7.05
CA LYS A 28 -5.90 15.17 6.76
C LYS A 28 -5.64 15.43 5.27
N LEU A 29 -6.27 14.65 4.40
CA LEU A 29 -6.17 14.79 2.96
C LEU A 29 -7.19 15.77 2.37
N GLU A 30 -8.15 16.23 3.18
CA GLU A 30 -9.29 17.07 2.78
C GLU A 30 -10.16 16.38 1.70
N ILE A 31 -10.37 15.08 1.84
CA ILE A 31 -11.21 14.26 0.94
C ILE A 31 -12.33 13.56 1.72
N SER A 32 -13.29 12.98 1.00
CA SER A 32 -14.32 12.16 1.64
C SER A 32 -13.76 10.80 2.08
N VAL A 33 -14.36 10.20 3.12
CA VAL A 33 -13.99 8.84 3.58
C VAL A 33 -14.18 7.82 2.46
N SER A 34 -15.26 7.93 1.68
CA SER A 34 -15.51 7.07 0.52
C SER A 34 -14.38 7.18 -0.51
N GLU A 35 -13.89 8.38 -0.76
CA GLU A 35 -12.78 8.59 -1.69
C GLU A 35 -11.48 7.96 -1.20
N TYR A 36 -11.23 8.01 0.10
CA TYR A 36 -10.10 7.32 0.72
C TYR A 36 -10.24 5.78 0.62
N GLU A 37 -11.43 5.23 0.84
CA GLU A 37 -11.71 3.79 0.69
C GLU A 37 -11.55 3.32 -0.77
N GLU A 38 -11.96 4.15 -1.74
CA GLU A 38 -11.68 3.92 -3.16
C GLU A 38 -10.18 3.91 -3.46
N MET A 39 -9.39 4.72 -2.75
CA MET A 39 -7.92 4.65 -2.82
C MET A 39 -7.40 3.34 -2.21
N GLU A 40 -7.80 2.94 -1.00
CA GLU A 40 -7.32 1.67 -0.41
C GLU A 40 -7.65 0.44 -1.26
N SER A 41 -8.86 0.41 -1.83
CA SER A 41 -9.31 -0.66 -2.72
C SER A 41 -8.69 -0.61 -4.13
N GLY A 42 -8.02 0.49 -4.48
CA GLY A 42 -7.42 0.72 -5.79
C GLY A 42 -8.40 1.10 -6.89
N ALA A 43 -9.68 1.30 -6.57
CA ALA A 43 -10.69 1.83 -7.48
C ALA A 43 -10.34 3.27 -7.92
N LYS A 44 -9.70 4.04 -7.03
CA LYS A 44 -9.17 5.38 -7.32
C LYS A 44 -7.65 5.38 -7.30
N GLN A 45 -7.04 5.99 -8.32
CA GLN A 45 -5.60 6.15 -8.41
C GLN A 45 -5.11 7.26 -7.47
N ILE A 46 -4.02 6.98 -6.74
CA ILE A 46 -3.30 7.97 -5.95
C ILE A 46 -2.53 8.88 -6.91
N THR A 47 -2.88 10.17 -6.92
CA THR A 47 -2.19 11.20 -7.73
C THR A 47 -0.88 11.60 -7.04
N SER A 48 0.02 12.26 -7.79
CA SER A 48 1.28 12.76 -7.22
C SER A 48 1.05 13.72 -6.05
N ASP A 49 0.02 14.57 -6.10
CA ASP A 49 -0.32 15.50 -5.00
C ASP A 49 -0.74 14.74 -3.74
N LEU A 50 -1.63 13.75 -3.87
CA LEU A 50 -2.04 12.89 -2.76
C LEU A 50 -0.87 12.08 -2.22
N ALA A 51 0.01 11.56 -3.07
CA ALA A 51 1.20 10.83 -2.64
C ALA A 51 2.15 11.72 -1.81
N GLN A 52 2.32 12.99 -2.17
CA GLN A 52 3.11 13.95 -1.39
C GLN A 52 2.49 14.19 -0.01
N LYS A 53 1.18 14.42 0.06
CA LYS A 53 0.46 14.59 1.33
C LYS A 53 0.56 13.34 2.21
N LEU A 54 0.37 12.16 1.63
CA LEU A 54 0.51 10.87 2.31
C LEU A 54 1.94 10.67 2.84
N GLY A 55 2.96 11.02 2.06
CA GLY A 55 4.35 10.99 2.49
C GLY A 55 4.62 11.88 3.70
N GLN A 56 3.96 13.05 3.77
CA GLN A 56 4.04 13.94 4.94
C GLN A 56 3.32 13.37 6.16
N ILE A 57 2.11 12.81 5.99
CA ILE A 57 1.31 12.20 7.07
C ILE A 57 2.07 11.05 7.73
N PHE A 58 2.70 10.19 6.91
CA PHE A 58 3.34 8.97 7.35
C PHE A 58 4.86 9.08 7.52
N ASN A 59 5.44 10.24 7.17
CA ASN A 59 6.88 10.49 7.17
C ASN A 59 7.69 9.48 6.33
N ILE A 60 7.16 9.08 5.17
CA ILE A 60 7.82 8.16 4.22
C ILE A 60 7.86 8.74 2.81
N THR A 61 8.69 8.16 1.94
CA THR A 61 8.88 8.61 0.56
C THR A 61 7.57 8.51 -0.25
N PRO A 62 7.05 9.61 -0.81
CA PRO A 62 5.81 9.66 -1.60
C PRO A 62 5.71 8.62 -2.71
N GLU A 63 6.84 8.32 -3.35
CA GLU A 63 6.96 7.39 -4.47
C GLU A 63 6.47 5.98 -4.12
N LEU A 64 6.53 5.60 -2.84
CA LEU A 64 6.01 4.31 -2.37
C LEU A 64 4.49 4.18 -2.55
N PHE A 65 3.73 5.28 -2.48
CA PHE A 65 2.28 5.27 -2.72
C PHE A 65 1.91 5.23 -4.20
N MET A 66 2.87 5.50 -5.08
CA MET A 66 2.68 5.43 -6.53
C MET A 66 3.14 4.08 -7.11
N TYR A 67 3.75 3.23 -6.29
CA TYR A 67 4.12 1.87 -6.67
C TYR A 67 2.86 1.02 -6.80
N ARG A 68 2.41 0.81 -8.04
CA ARG A 68 1.48 -0.28 -8.34
C ARG A 68 2.25 -1.59 -8.29
N MET A 69 1.72 -2.60 -7.59
CA MET A 69 2.09 -3.98 -7.89
C MET A 69 1.78 -4.16 -9.38
N ALA A 70 2.83 -4.30 -10.20
CA ALA A 70 2.64 -4.39 -11.63
C ALA A 70 1.63 -5.51 -11.91
N GLU A 71 0.52 -5.16 -12.55
CA GLU A 71 -0.44 -6.15 -13.02
C GLU A 71 0.36 -7.17 -13.84
N THR A 72 0.37 -8.42 -13.42
CA THR A 72 0.97 -9.48 -14.22
C THR A 72 0.09 -9.64 -15.44
N ILE A 73 0.39 -8.93 -16.53
CA ILE A 73 -0.30 -9.11 -17.82
C ILE A 73 0.08 -10.51 -18.31
N ASN A 74 -0.77 -11.48 -18.03
CA ASN A 74 -0.56 -12.86 -18.46
C ASN A 74 -1.00 -12.98 -19.94
N TYR A 75 -0.05 -12.84 -20.86
CA TYR A 75 -0.29 -13.05 -22.29
C TYR A 75 -0.44 -14.56 -22.58
N ASN A 76 -1.66 -15.07 -22.48
CA ASN A 76 -2.00 -16.42 -22.96
C ASN A 76 -2.11 -16.41 -24.51
N THR A 77 -0.98 -16.35 -25.22
CA THR A 77 -0.93 -16.40 -26.70
C THR A 77 -0.59 -17.81 -27.20
N GLY A 78 -1.43 -18.80 -26.87
CA GLY A 78 -1.27 -20.19 -27.31
C GLY A 78 -2.56 -20.79 -27.87
N GLN A 79 -2.46 -21.59 -28.93
CA GLN A 79 -3.60 -22.26 -29.55
C GLN A 79 -4.12 -23.36 -28.60
N GLY A 80 -5.26 -23.09 -27.93
CA GLY A 80 -5.83 -23.94 -26.87
C GLY A 80 -6.20 -23.20 -25.58
N SER A 81 -6.00 -21.87 -25.52
CA SER A 81 -6.37 -21.06 -24.35
C SER A 81 -7.88 -21.02 -24.14
N HIS A 82 -8.33 -21.60 -23.02
CA HIS A 82 -9.65 -21.35 -22.46
C HIS A 82 -9.57 -20.04 -21.67
N SER A 83 -10.12 -18.96 -22.21
CA SER A 83 -10.29 -17.70 -21.48
C SER A 83 -11.37 -17.87 -20.41
N GLY A 84 -10.98 -18.38 -19.25
CA GLY A 84 -11.73 -18.22 -18.01
C GLY A 84 -11.20 -17.01 -17.23
N PRO A 85 -12.00 -16.35 -16.39
CA PRO A 85 -11.48 -15.34 -15.47
C PRO A 85 -10.49 -16.01 -14.52
N ILE A 86 -9.19 -15.75 -14.72
CA ILE A 86 -8.15 -16.20 -13.82
C ILE A 86 -8.01 -15.14 -12.73
N TYR A 87 -8.59 -15.39 -11.56
CA TYR A 87 -8.36 -14.61 -10.35
C TYR A 87 -7.08 -15.08 -9.64
N THR A 88 -5.92 -15.06 -10.33
CA THR A 88 -4.64 -15.31 -9.66
C THR A 88 -4.07 -13.99 -9.18
N TYR A 89 -4.22 -13.75 -7.88
CA TYR A 89 -3.47 -12.73 -7.16
C TYR A 89 -2.00 -13.16 -7.08
N ASN A 90 -1.16 -12.56 -7.92
CA ASN A 90 0.28 -12.74 -7.81
C ASN A 90 0.78 -11.90 -6.63
N ASN A 91 0.84 -12.50 -5.43
CA ASN A 91 1.36 -11.85 -4.22
C ASN A 91 2.91 -11.78 -4.20
N HIS A 92 3.58 -12.05 -5.33
CA HIS A 92 5.01 -11.88 -5.45
C HIS A 92 5.28 -10.41 -5.77
N SER A 93 5.74 -9.64 -4.77
CA SER A 93 6.23 -8.28 -4.95
C SER A 93 7.32 -8.28 -6.02
N ILE A 94 6.98 -7.87 -7.25
CA ILE A 94 7.89 -7.80 -8.41
C ILE A 94 9.08 -6.84 -8.12
N TRP A 95 8.99 -6.03 -7.06
CA TRP A 95 9.99 -5.06 -6.63
C TRP A 95 10.49 -5.25 -5.19
N GLY A 96 10.16 -6.37 -4.54
CA GLY A 96 10.74 -6.75 -3.25
C GLY A 96 10.41 -5.85 -2.07
N VAL A 97 9.38 -4.99 -2.17
CA VAL A 97 8.84 -4.24 -1.03
C VAL A 97 7.82 -5.13 -0.32
N ASP A 98 8.16 -5.59 0.89
CA ASP A 98 7.31 -6.40 1.76
C ASP A 98 6.76 -5.56 2.93
N LYS A 99 5.65 -6.00 3.54
CA LYS A 99 5.00 -5.33 4.69
C LYS A 99 6.01 -4.96 5.78
N THR A 100 6.93 -5.86 6.13
CA THR A 100 7.90 -5.63 7.20
C THR A 100 8.86 -4.46 6.89
N GLN A 101 9.18 -4.22 5.62
CA GLN A 101 10.04 -3.08 5.25
C GLN A 101 9.30 -1.75 5.38
N ILE A 102 8.02 -1.69 4.99
CA ILE A 102 7.18 -0.50 5.17
C ILE A 102 6.98 -0.21 6.66
N GLU A 103 6.69 -1.25 7.46
CA GLU A 103 6.58 -1.15 8.91
C GLU A 103 7.84 -0.57 9.55
N ASN A 104 9.02 -1.09 9.17
CA ASN A 104 10.30 -0.62 9.71
C ASN A 104 10.58 0.83 9.30
N LEU A 105 10.33 1.20 8.04
CA LEU A 105 10.49 2.57 7.56
C LEU A 105 9.65 3.57 8.37
N ILE A 106 8.40 3.23 8.65
CA ILE A 106 7.51 4.08 9.44
C ILE A 106 8.00 4.17 10.89
N LYS A 107 8.39 3.05 11.50
CA LYS A 107 8.86 3.01 12.89
C LYS A 107 10.16 3.80 13.09
N GLU A 108 11.14 3.63 12.20
CA GLU A 108 12.39 4.39 12.22
C GLU A 108 12.15 5.89 12.16
N LYS A 109 11.19 6.31 11.32
CA LYS A 109 10.86 7.71 11.09
C LYS A 109 10.04 8.35 12.21
N ARG A 110 9.34 7.55 13.02
CA ARG A 110 8.59 8.01 14.20
C ARG A 110 9.42 8.05 15.48
N GLY A 111 10.66 7.55 15.44
CA GLY A 111 11.55 7.58 16.59
C GLY A 111 11.20 6.54 17.65
N ASP A 112 10.57 5.43 17.27
CA ASP A 112 10.44 4.28 18.17
C ASP A 112 11.79 3.55 18.24
N SER A 113 12.72 4.20 18.94
CA SER A 113 13.83 3.54 19.59
C SER A 113 13.21 2.62 20.63
N SER A 114 12.81 1.43 20.20
CA SER A 114 12.67 0.31 21.12
C SER A 114 14.04 0.13 21.77
N ASP A 115 14.13 0.73 22.95
CA ASP A 115 15.24 0.73 23.86
C ASP A 115 15.74 -0.70 23.99
N LYS A 116 16.88 -1.01 23.34
CA LYS A 116 17.72 -2.14 23.75
C LYS A 116 18.44 -1.74 25.03
N SER A 117 17.68 -1.41 26.07
CA SER A 117 18.11 -1.55 27.46
C SER A 117 17.94 -3.02 27.82
N THR A 118 18.95 -3.81 27.52
CA THR A 118 19.19 -5.06 28.23
C THR A 118 20.70 -5.20 28.42
N LEU A 119 21.12 -4.72 29.60
CA LEU A 119 22.25 -5.13 30.44
C LEU A 119 23.57 -5.55 29.77
#